data_AF-A0A158ATT1-F1
#
_entry.id   AF-A0A158ATT1-F1
#
_cell.length_a   1.000
_cell.length_b   1.000
_cell.length_c   1.000
_cell.angle_alpha   90.00
_cell.angle_beta   90.00
_cell.angle_gamma   90.00
#
_symmetry.space_group_name_H-M   'P 1'
#
loop_
_entity.id
_entity.type
_entity.pdbx_description
1 polymer ?
#
loop_
_entity_poly.entity_id
_entity_poly.type
_entity_poly.pdbx_seq_one_letter_code
_entity_poly.pdbx_strand_id
1 'polypeptide(L)' 'MPKTIRTPEEIRDELQNRVAKIGPDAPGALRLRIPLPERHPPDASGRNWNIVPLNDRGADYIHHVKKVIEDMRTEFVLPD' A
#
# COMPACT_ATOMS: atom_id res chain seq x y z
N MET A 1 17.45 3.27 -5.24
CA MET A 1 16.79 3.18 -6.56
C MET A 1 16.08 4.50 -6.83
N PRO A 2 16.01 4.98 -8.09
CA PRO A 2 15.17 6.14 -8.41
C PRO A 2 13.71 5.79 -8.15
N LYS A 3 12.96 6.72 -7.52
CA LYS A 3 11.54 6.52 -7.25
C LYS A 3 10.75 6.60 -8.56
N THR A 4 9.81 5.67 -8.74
CA THR A 4 8.95 5.63 -9.93
C THR A 4 7.68 6.43 -9.66
N ILE A 5 7.32 7.32 -10.58
CA ILE A 5 6.05 8.05 -10.49
C ILE A 5 4.93 7.10 -10.93
N ARG A 6 3.90 6.94 -10.10
CA ARG A 6 2.71 6.14 -10.40
C ARG A 6 1.45 6.85 -9.92
N THR A 7 0.37 6.68 -10.65
CA THR A 7 -0.96 7.19 -10.28
C THR A 7 -1.48 6.51 -9.01
N PRO A 8 -2.43 7.13 -8.29
CA PRO A 8 -3.07 6.52 -7.14
C PRO A 8 -3.64 5.12 -7.44
N GLU A 9 -4.23 4.94 -8.61
CA GLU A 9 -4.81 3.68 -9.08
C GLU A 9 -3.73 2.62 -9.28
N GLU A 10 -2.62 2.96 -9.94
CA GLU A 10 -1.50 2.03 -10.15
C GLU A 10 -0.84 1.60 -8.85
N ILE A 11 -0.70 2.52 -7.88
CA ILE A 11 -0.17 2.20 -6.55
C ILE A 11 -1.15 1.29 -5.80
N ARG A 12 -2.45 1.56 -5.85
CA ARG A 12 -3.48 0.71 -5.23
C ARG A 12 -3.46 -0.70 -5.83
N ASP A 13 -3.44 -0.81 -7.15
CA ASP A 13 -3.53 -2.09 -7.86
C ASP A 13 -2.25 -2.93 -7.63
N GLU A 14 -1.08 -2.28 -7.60
CA GLU A 14 0.18 -2.92 -7.21
C GLU A 14 0.13 -3.43 -5.76
N LEU A 15 -0.37 -2.61 -4.83
CA LEU A 15 -0.49 -3.02 -3.44
C LEU A 15 -1.46 -4.19 -3.28
N GLN A 16 -2.60 -4.15 -3.97
CA GLN A 16 -3.56 -5.26 -3.97
C GLN A 16 -2.94 -6.55 -4.51
N ASN A 17 -2.14 -6.46 -5.57
CA ASN A 17 -1.41 -7.60 -6.13
C ASN A 17 -0.33 -8.14 -5.17
N ARG A 18 0.42 -7.27 -4.49
CA ARG A 18 1.45 -7.69 -3.52
C ARG A 18 0.83 -8.31 -2.27
N VAL A 19 -0.25 -7.73 -1.76
CA VAL A 19 -0.98 -8.26 -0.60
C VAL A 19 -1.63 -9.61 -0.91
N ALA A 20 -2.19 -9.79 -2.10
CA ALA A 20 -2.75 -11.08 -2.54
C ALA A 20 -1.71 -12.21 -2.58
N LYS A 21 -0.42 -11.89 -2.75
CA LYS A 21 0.68 -12.86 -2.76
C LYS A 21 1.17 -13.27 -1.37
N ILE A 22 0.77 -12.57 -0.30
CA ILE A 22 1.25 -12.83 1.07
C ILE A 22 0.58 -14.06 1.70
N GLY A 23 -0.56 -14.54 1.19
CA GLY A 23 -1.17 -15.75 1.73
C GLY A 23 -2.31 -16.34 0.89
N PRO A 24 -2.16 -17.56 0.33
CA PRO A 24 -3.26 -18.32 -0.24
C PRO A 24 -4.22 -18.93 0.81
N ASP A 25 -3.80 -18.98 2.08
CA ASP A 25 -4.55 -19.64 3.18
C ASP A 25 -5.56 -18.74 3.92
N ALA A 26 -5.78 -17.50 3.47
CA ALA A 26 -6.86 -16.67 4.01
C ALA A 26 -8.20 -17.12 3.40
N PRO A 27 -9.09 -17.81 4.14
CA PRO A 27 -10.28 -18.41 3.55
C PRO A 27 -11.20 -17.31 3.02
N GLY A 28 -11.39 -17.26 1.70
CA GLY A 28 -12.56 -16.74 1.00
C GLY A 28 -13.04 -15.29 1.19
N ALA A 29 -12.50 -14.48 2.11
CA ALA A 29 -13.24 -13.30 2.59
C ALA A 29 -12.45 -12.00 2.70
N LEU A 30 -11.21 -11.94 2.22
CA LEU A 30 -10.45 -10.69 2.26
C LEU A 30 -10.23 -10.12 0.86
N ARG A 31 -11.33 -9.91 0.12
CA ARG A 31 -11.47 -8.85 -0.91
C ARG A 31 -11.28 -7.48 -0.24
N LEU A 32 -10.09 -7.25 0.26
CA LEU A 32 -9.74 -6.03 0.94
C LEU A 32 -9.66 -4.98 -0.14
N ARG A 33 -10.68 -4.13 -0.21
CA ARG A 33 -10.66 -2.98 -1.11
C ARG A 33 -9.64 -2.02 -0.53
N ILE A 34 -8.40 -2.14 -1.00
CA ILE A 34 -7.34 -1.19 -0.70
C ILE A 34 -7.84 0.19 -1.14
N PRO A 35 -7.94 1.18 -0.25
CA PRO A 35 -8.35 2.52 -0.64
C PRO A 35 -7.27 3.15 -1.52
N LEU A 36 -7.62 4.22 -2.22
CA LEU A 36 -6.62 4.97 -2.96
C LEU A 36 -5.63 5.60 -1.96
N PRO A 37 -4.33 5.64 -2.32
CA PRO A 37 -3.35 6.36 -1.52
C PRO A 37 -3.66 7.85 -1.52
N GLU A 38 -3.62 8.46 -0.33
CA GLU A 38 -3.82 9.89 -0.15
C GLU A 38 -2.47 10.60 -0.27
N ARG A 39 -2.47 11.66 -1.08
CA ARG A 39 -1.29 12.52 -1.25
C ARG A 39 -1.04 13.32 0.03
N HIS A 40 0.22 13.45 0.40
CA HIS A 40 0.68 14.36 1.44
C HIS A 40 1.95 15.10 0.98
N PRO A 41 2.31 16.24 1.59
CA PRO A 41 3.58 16.90 1.33
C PRO A 41 4.75 15.92 1.50
N PRO A 42 5.76 15.92 0.60
CA PRO A 42 6.89 15.02 0.71
C PRO A 42 7.54 15.06 2.09
N ASP A 43 7.71 13.89 2.71
CA ASP A 43 8.39 13.77 4.00
C ASP A 43 9.92 13.91 3.85
N ALA A 44 10.66 13.80 4.96
CA ALA A 44 12.13 13.86 4.96
C ALA A 44 12.79 12.78 4.08
N SER A 45 12.06 11.71 3.74
CA SER A 45 12.49 10.64 2.85
C SER A 45 11.95 10.83 1.42
N GLY A 46 11.29 11.96 1.12
CA GLY A 46 10.69 12.29 -0.17
C GLY A 46 9.48 11.41 -0.53
N ARG A 47 8.80 10.81 0.45
CA ARG A 47 7.58 10.01 0.26
C ARG A 47 6.39 10.95 0.35
N ASN A 48 5.44 10.86 -0.57
CA ASN A 48 4.35 11.84 -0.71
C ASN A 48 2.95 11.22 -0.69
N TRP A 49 2.82 10.00 -0.17
CA TRP A 49 1.53 9.34 -0.06
C TRP A 49 1.47 8.36 1.11
N ASN A 50 0.25 8.12 1.58
CA ASN A 50 -0.05 7.11 2.58
C ASN A 50 -1.41 6.45 2.32
N ILE A 51 -1.66 5.30 2.94
CA ILE A 51 -2.96 4.62 2.90
C ILE A 51 -3.63 4.74 4.26
N VAL A 52 -4.87 5.21 4.25
CA VAL A 52 -5.71 5.32 5.45
C VAL A 52 -5.87 3.92 6.06
N PRO A 53 -5.79 3.78 7.41
CA PRO A 53 -5.82 2.47 8.06
C PRO A 53 -7.02 1.64 7.62
N LEU A 54 -6.72 0.40 7.24
CA LEU A 54 -7.69 -0.66 7.05
C LEU A 54 -8.16 -1.10 8.45
N ASN A 55 -9.03 -0.30 9.07
CA ASN A 55 -9.71 -0.69 10.29
C ASN A 55 -10.42 -2.05 10.03
N ASP A 56 -10.39 -2.97 10.99
CA ASP A 56 -11.15 -4.24 11.05
C ASP A 56 -10.49 -5.57 10.67
N ARG A 57 -9.14 -5.69 10.59
CA ARG A 57 -8.52 -7.01 10.32
C ARG A 57 -7.42 -7.35 11.31
N GLY A 58 -7.28 -8.63 11.67
CA GLY A 58 -6.41 -9.08 12.76
C GLY A 58 -4.98 -8.53 12.70
N ALA A 59 -4.35 -8.39 13.87
CA ALA A 59 -3.08 -7.68 14.06
C ALA A 59 -1.94 -8.16 13.14
N ASP A 60 -1.87 -9.48 12.88
CA ASP A 60 -0.80 -10.07 12.04
C ASP A 60 -0.97 -9.69 10.57
N TYR A 61 -2.21 -9.72 10.06
CA TYR A 61 -2.50 -9.33 8.69
C TYR A 61 -2.22 -7.83 8.47
N ILE A 62 -2.56 -6.98 9.44
CA ILE A 62 -2.21 -5.55 9.41
C ILE A 62 -0.69 -5.37 9.38
N HIS A 63 0.07 -6.16 10.14
CA HIS A 63 1.52 -6.05 10.17
C HIS A 63 2.15 -6.35 8.80
N HIS A 64 1.72 -7.42 8.14
CA HIS A 64 2.21 -7.76 6.80
C HIS A 64 1.84 -6.71 5.74
N VAL A 65 0.61 -6.23 5.73
CA VAL A 65 0.18 -5.17 4.79
C VAL A 65 0.95 -3.88 5.03
N LYS A 66 1.16 -3.50 6.30
CA LYS A 66 1.94 -2.31 6.67
C LYS A 66 3.37 -2.39 6.13
N LYS A 67 4.01 -3.56 6.21
CA LYS A 67 5.35 -3.77 5.65
C LYS A 67 5.38 -3.51 4.14
N VAL A 68 4.41 -4.06 3.39
CA VAL A 68 4.32 -3.82 1.94
C VAL A 68 4.09 -2.35 1.62
N ILE A 69 3.23 -1.67 2.39
CA ILE A 69 3.00 -0.22 2.21
C ILE A 69 4.31 0.55 2.40
N GLU A 70 5.06 0.29 3.48
CA GLU A 70 6.32 0.99 3.73
C GLU A 70 7.34 0.72 2.62
N ASP A 71 7.48 -0.52 2.15
CA ASP A 71 8.35 -0.87 1.03
C ASP A 71 7.94 -0.09 -0.24
N MET A 72 6.64 -0.10 -0.59
CA MET A 72 6.12 0.62 -1.75
C MET A 72 6.30 2.14 -1.65
N ARG A 73 6.24 2.74 -0.46
CA ARG A 73 6.51 4.17 -0.29
C ARG A 73 7.97 4.54 -0.54
N THR A 74 8.90 3.58 -0.50
CA THR A 74 10.28 3.80 -0.94
C THR A 74 10.45 3.69 -2.45
N GLU A 75 9.60 2.90 -3.11
CA GLU A 75 9.65 2.62 -4.56
C GLU A 75 8.85 3.63 -5.40
N PHE A 76 7.70 4.07 -4.90
CA PHE A 76 6.71 4.84 -5.67
C PHE A 76 6.41 6.20 -5.06
N VAL A 77 6.17 7.17 -5.93
CA VAL A 77 5.67 8.50 -5.57
C VAL A 77 4.46 8.86 -6.43
N LEU A 78 3.54 9.63 -5.86
CA LEU A 78 2.40 10.16 -6.61
C LEU A 78 2.84 11.34 -7.51
N PRO A 79 2.33 11.45 -8.74
CA PRO A 79 2.54 12.63 -9.60
C PRO A 79 1.97 13.88 -8.93
N ASP A 80 2.65 15.02 -9.10
CA ASP A 80 2.17 16.34 -8.63
C ASP A 80 0.75 16.67 -9.10
#